data_AF-A0A2C9CDF9-F1
#
_entry.id   AF-A0A2C9CDF9-F1
#
_cell.length_a   1.000
_cell.length_b   1.000
_cell.length_c   1.000
_cell.angle_alpha   90.00
_cell.angle_beta   90.00
_cell.angle_gamma   90.00
#
_symmetry.space_group_name_H-M   'P 1'
#
loop_
_entity.id
_entity.type
_entity.pdbx_description
1 polymer ?
#
loop_
_entity_poly.entity_id
_entity_poly.type
_entity_poly.pdbx_seq_one_letter_code
_entity_poly.pdbx_strand_id
1 'polypeptide(L)'
;MKTRKMIYHLILCILADLVKQEEQTFTSFAKIKIKAVICYIKAIRFIRRICIGIVLLILSLVVMISGFIFLHVAFLYYFPLSKEVKMFVIFSLGIVYFLVPLGVLLYFTSQRFWMKFSKASTLIQKVLDTVSEDKK
;
A
#
# COMPACT_ATOMS: atom_id res chain seq x y z
N MET A 1 21.59 -45.91 -52.86
CA MET A 1 21.87 -44.45 -52.82
C MET A 1 20.69 -43.59 -52.30
N LYS A 2 19.44 -44.06 -52.36
CA LYS A 2 18.21 -43.31 -51.99
C LYS A 2 18.01 -43.10 -50.48
N THR A 3 18.45 -44.04 -49.65
CA THR A 3 18.33 -44.01 -48.18
C THR A 3 19.22 -42.97 -47.50
N ARG A 4 20.42 -42.69 -48.03
CA ARG A 4 21.32 -41.65 -47.48
C ARG A 4 20.73 -40.24 -47.61
N LYS A 5 20.10 -39.91 -48.75
CA LYS A 5 19.44 -38.60 -48.97
C LYS A 5 18.30 -38.35 -47.98
N MET A 6 17.57 -39.39 -47.58
CA MET A 6 16.44 -39.27 -46.66
C MET A 6 16.92 -38.93 -45.23
N ILE A 7 18.03 -39.53 -44.80
CA ILE A 7 18.64 -39.28 -43.49
C ILE A 7 19.14 -37.84 -43.37
N TYR A 8 19.82 -37.31 -44.40
CA TYR A 8 20.26 -35.91 -44.41
C TYR A 8 19.10 -34.93 -44.32
N HIS A 9 17.99 -35.21 -45.01
CA HIS A 9 16.81 -34.33 -44.98
C HIS A 9 16.15 -34.33 -43.60
N LEU A 10 16.12 -35.48 -42.92
CA LEU A 10 15.54 -35.64 -41.60
C LEU A 10 16.38 -34.94 -40.53
N ILE A 11 17.71 -35.03 -40.62
CA ILE A 11 18.65 -34.30 -39.74
C ILE A 11 18.52 -32.79 -39.95
N LEU A 12 18.38 -32.33 -41.20
CA LEU A 12 18.23 -30.91 -41.52
C LEU A 12 16.91 -30.35 -40.98
N CYS A 13 15.82 -31.13 -41.04
CA CYS A 13 14.53 -30.75 -40.46
C CYS A 13 14.57 -30.63 -38.94
N ILE A 14 15.23 -31.57 -38.25
CA ILE A 14 15.36 -31.52 -36.78
C ILE A 14 16.21 -30.32 -36.34
N LEU A 15 17.31 -30.03 -37.05
CA LEU A 15 18.16 -28.87 -36.76
C LEU A 15 17.41 -27.55 -36.97
N ALA A 16 16.61 -27.44 -38.04
CA ALA A 16 15.80 -26.25 -38.31
C ALA A 16 14.72 -26.03 -37.24
N ASP A 17 14.07 -27.10 -36.76
CA ASP A 17 13.07 -27.01 -35.70
C ASP A 17 13.68 -26.61 -34.35
N LEU A 18 14.88 -27.14 -34.01
CA LEU A 18 15.59 -26.78 -32.78
C LEU A 18 16.00 -25.30 -32.76
N VAL A 19 16.52 -24.77 -33.87
CA VAL A 19 16.88 -23.34 -33.98
C VAL A 19 15.64 -22.44 -33.84
N LYS A 20 14.52 -22.85 -34.46
CA LYS A 20 13.26 -22.10 -34.38
C LYS A 20 12.65 -22.11 -32.98
N GLN A 21 12.80 -23.22 -32.26
CA GLN A 21 12.34 -23.37 -30.88
C GLN A 21 13.16 -22.48 -29.92
N GLU A 22 14.47 -22.37 -30.11
CA GLU A 22 15.32 -21.50 -29.28
C GLU A 22 14.95 -20.01 -29.47
N GLU A 23 14.70 -19.58 -30.70
CA GLU A 23 14.35 -18.21 -31.05
C GLU A 23 12.95 -17.80 -30.52
N GLN A 24 11.97 -18.71 -30.59
CA GLN A 24 10.64 -18.50 -30.00
C GLN A 24 10.67 -18.45 -28.47
N THR A 25 11.55 -19.22 -27.85
CA THR A 25 11.70 -19.24 -26.39
C THR A 25 12.33 -17.93 -25.92
N PHE A 26 13.36 -17.43 -26.60
CA PHE A 26 14.04 -16.17 -26.27
C PHE A 26 13.13 -14.95 -26.39
N THR A 27 12.34 -14.88 -27.46
CA THR A 27 11.37 -13.78 -27.68
C THR A 27 10.24 -13.80 -26.66
N SER A 28 9.78 -14.99 -26.25
CA SER A 28 8.80 -15.16 -25.16
C SER A 28 9.36 -14.67 -23.81
N PHE A 29 10.59 -15.06 -23.45
CA PHE A 29 11.25 -14.59 -22.22
C PHE A 29 11.50 -13.08 -22.22
N ALA A 30 11.92 -12.51 -23.35
CA ALA A 30 12.07 -11.06 -23.50
C ALA A 30 10.74 -10.33 -23.28
N LYS A 31 9.63 -10.86 -23.83
CA LYS A 31 8.28 -10.30 -23.67
C LYS A 31 7.80 -10.39 -22.22
N ILE A 32 8.10 -11.48 -21.51
CA ILE A 32 7.81 -11.64 -20.07
C ILE A 32 8.62 -10.64 -19.24
N LYS A 33 9.92 -10.49 -19.50
CA LYS A 33 10.78 -9.50 -18.81
C LYS A 33 10.29 -8.07 -19.04
N ILE A 34 9.95 -7.70 -20.27
CA ILE A 34 9.39 -6.37 -20.60
C ILE A 34 8.06 -6.16 -19.87
N LYS A 35 7.16 -7.16 -19.85
CA LYS A 35 5.88 -7.07 -19.15
C LYS A 35 6.07 -6.94 -17.64
N ALA A 36 7.05 -7.62 -17.06
CA ALA A 36 7.42 -7.49 -15.65
C ALA A 36 7.96 -6.09 -15.33
N VAL A 37 8.83 -5.54 -16.17
CA VAL A 37 9.36 -4.17 -16.02
C VAL A 37 8.24 -3.12 -16.12
N ILE A 38 7.32 -3.27 -17.08
CA ILE A 38 6.15 -2.38 -17.21
C ILE A 38 5.26 -2.47 -15.96
N CYS A 39 5.02 -3.68 -15.45
CA CYS A 39 4.25 -3.89 -14.22
C CYS A 39 4.92 -3.23 -13.01
N TYR A 40 6.24 -3.38 -12.89
CA TYR A 40 7.04 -2.75 -11.84
C TYR A 40 6.99 -1.21 -11.90
N ILE A 41 7.19 -0.61 -13.07
CA ILE A 41 7.11 0.85 -13.26
C ILE A 41 5.69 1.36 -12.93
N LYS A 42 4.65 0.60 -13.31
CA LYS A 42 3.25 0.96 -13.01
C LYS A 42 2.97 0.88 -11.50
N ALA A 43 3.48 -0.14 -10.81
CA ALA A 43 3.37 -0.29 -9.37
C ALA A 43 4.09 0.85 -8.63
N ILE A 44 5.32 1.19 -9.01
CA ILE A 44 6.05 2.31 -8.41
C ILE A 44 5.31 3.63 -8.61
N ARG A 45 4.79 3.87 -9.82
CA ARG A 45 4.04 5.11 -10.10
C ARG A 45 2.78 5.20 -9.25
N PHE A 46 2.12 4.08 -9.01
CA PHE A 46 0.95 3.99 -8.14
C PHE A 46 1.32 4.26 -6.68
N ILE A 47 2.35 3.59 -6.16
CA ILE A 47 2.87 3.80 -4.79
C ILE A 47 3.26 5.27 -4.59
N ARG A 48 3.97 5.88 -5.55
CA ARG A 48 4.37 7.29 -5.46
C ARG A 48 3.16 8.22 -5.36
N ARG A 49 2.10 7.97 -6.12
CA ARG A 49 0.86 8.76 -6.03
C ARG A 49 0.18 8.59 -4.67
N ILE A 50 0.16 7.38 -4.13
CA ILE A 50 -0.38 7.12 -2.79
C ILE A 50 0.45 7.85 -1.73
N CYS A 51 1.77 7.75 -1.77
CA CYS A 51 2.64 8.46 -0.82
C CYS A 51 2.42 9.97 -0.87
N ILE A 52 2.40 10.56 -2.08
CA ILE A 52 2.12 12.00 -2.23
C ILE A 52 0.73 12.35 -1.69
N GLY A 53 -0.29 11.53 -1.99
CA GLY A 53 -1.64 11.71 -1.49
C GLY A 53 -1.71 11.68 0.05
N ILE A 54 -1.03 10.72 0.68
CA ILE A 54 -0.96 10.61 2.14
C ILE A 54 -0.25 11.84 2.73
N VAL A 55 0.89 12.26 2.17
CA VAL A 55 1.62 13.44 2.65
C VAL A 55 0.77 14.70 2.52
N LEU A 56 0.11 14.90 1.38
CA LEU A 56 -0.80 16.04 1.17
C LEU A 56 -1.98 16.02 2.14
N LEU A 57 -2.54 14.84 2.40
CA LEU A 57 -3.65 14.68 3.34
C LEU A 57 -3.21 15.01 4.77
N ILE A 58 -2.04 14.53 5.21
CA ILE A 58 -1.46 14.87 6.51
C ILE A 58 -1.19 16.37 6.60
N LEU A 59 -0.56 16.96 5.59
CA LEU A 59 -0.26 18.39 5.56
C LEU A 59 -1.53 19.24 5.61
N SER A 60 -2.55 18.88 4.83
CA SER A 60 -3.85 19.55 4.83
C SER A 60 -4.53 19.46 6.20
N LEU A 61 -4.47 18.29 6.84
CA LEU A 61 -5.01 18.09 8.18
C LEU A 61 -4.29 18.98 9.21
N VAL A 62 -2.96 19.05 9.15
CA VAL A 62 -2.15 19.91 10.03
C VAL A 62 -2.50 21.39 9.85
N VAL A 63 -2.61 21.86 8.61
CA VAL A 63 -2.98 23.26 8.31
C VAL A 63 -4.40 23.58 8.77
N MET A 64 -5.34 22.64 8.59
CA MET A 64 -6.72 22.81 9.06
C MET A 64 -6.79 22.89 10.60
N ILE A 65 -6.12 21.98 11.30
CA ILE A 65 -6.09 21.95 12.76
C ILE A 65 -5.42 23.20 13.30
N SER A 66 -4.29 23.62 12.72
CA SER A 66 -3.61 24.85 13.16
C SER A 66 -4.48 26.09 12.95
N GLY A 67 -5.13 26.22 11.78
CA GLY A 67 -6.09 27.29 11.52
C GLY A 67 -7.26 27.32 12.51
N PHE A 68 -7.81 26.15 12.85
CA PHE A 68 -8.86 26.01 13.86
C PHE A 68 -8.40 26.46 15.25
N ILE A 69 -7.19 26.07 15.67
CA ILE A 69 -6.59 26.51 16.94
C ILE A 69 -6.39 28.03 16.93
N PHE A 70 -5.82 28.60 15.86
CA PHE A 70 -5.63 30.05 15.72
C PHE A 70 -6.95 30.82 15.81
N LEU A 71 -8.04 30.30 15.22
CA LEU A 71 -9.36 30.92 15.32
C LEU A 71 -9.84 30.99 16.77
N HIS A 72 -9.69 29.91 17.55
CA HIS A 72 -10.08 29.91 18.97
C HIS A 72 -9.24 30.88 19.79
N VAL A 73 -7.92 30.91 19.55
CA VAL A 73 -7.01 31.84 20.23
C VAL A 73 -7.36 33.29 19.89
N ALA A 74 -7.61 33.61 18.61
CA ALA A 74 -8.02 34.93 18.18
C ALA A 74 -9.35 35.34 18.82
N PHE A 75 -10.35 34.44 18.81
CA PHE A 75 -11.63 34.68 19.45
C PHE A 75 -11.48 35.01 20.94
N LEU A 76 -10.73 34.20 21.69
CA LEU A 76 -10.47 34.43 23.11
C LEU A 76 -9.64 35.70 23.37
N TYR A 77 -8.75 36.07 22.45
CA TYR A 77 -7.98 37.30 22.55
C TYR A 77 -8.89 38.53 22.52
N TYR A 78 -9.80 38.60 21.54
CA TYR A 78 -10.71 39.74 21.38
C TYR A 78 -11.91 39.74 22.34
N PHE A 79 -12.25 38.59 22.94
CA PHE A 79 -13.38 38.53 23.87
C PHE A 79 -13.06 39.25 25.21
N PRO A 80 -13.97 40.07 25.76
CA PRO A 80 -13.72 40.88 26.96
C PRO A 80 -13.84 40.04 28.26
N LEU A 81 -13.11 38.93 28.35
CA LEU A 81 -13.03 38.10 29.56
C LEU A 81 -11.87 38.54 30.45
N SER A 82 -11.97 38.24 31.75
CA SER A 82 -10.86 38.39 32.68
C SER A 82 -9.68 37.48 32.28
N LYS A 83 -8.46 37.90 32.62
CA LYS A 83 -7.23 37.17 32.28
C LYS A 83 -7.23 35.74 32.83
N GLU A 84 -7.75 35.56 34.04
CA GLU A 84 -7.85 34.26 34.71
C GLU A 84 -8.77 33.30 33.94
N VAL A 85 -9.93 33.78 33.50
CA VAL A 85 -10.89 32.97 32.72
C VAL A 85 -10.31 32.61 31.36
N LYS A 86 -9.61 33.53 30.68
CA LYS A 86 -8.94 33.23 29.39
C LYS A 86 -7.91 32.12 29.53
N MET A 87 -7.09 32.16 30.58
CA MET A 87 -6.07 31.14 30.84
C MET A 87 -6.71 29.76 31.08
N PHE A 88 -7.79 29.70 31.86
CA PHE A 88 -8.50 28.45 32.11
C PHE A 88 -9.12 27.85 30.84
N VAL A 89 -9.71 28.70 29.98
CA VAL A 89 -10.27 28.26 28.69
C VAL A 89 -9.19 27.77 27.74
N ILE A 90 -8.06 28.48 27.62
CA ILE A 90 -6.94 28.04 26.78
C ILE A 90 -6.36 26.71 27.27
N PHE A 91 -6.19 26.55 28.59
CA PHE A 91 -5.65 25.34 29.18
C PHE A 91 -6.56 24.13 28.95
N SER A 92 -7.86 24.27 29.17
CA SER A 92 -8.85 23.22 28.90
C SER A 92 -8.92 22.86 27.41
N LEU A 93 -8.89 23.85 26.50
CA LEU A 93 -8.79 23.61 25.06
C LEU A 93 -7.53 22.84 24.70
N GLY A 94 -6.39 23.20 25.28
CA GLY A 94 -5.11 22.51 25.05
C GLY A 94 -5.16 21.03 25.44
N ILE A 95 -5.77 20.72 26.59
CA ILE A 95 -5.98 19.34 27.03
C ILE A 95 -6.83 18.56 26.01
N VAL A 96 -7.95 19.12 25.57
CA VAL A 96 -8.83 18.48 24.59
C VAL A 96 -8.12 18.27 23.26
N TYR A 97 -7.40 19.29 22.77
CA TYR A 97 -6.62 19.19 21.53
C TYR A 97 -5.45 18.22 21.61
N PHE A 98 -4.96 17.89 22.79
CA PHE A 98 -3.92 16.88 22.96
C PHE A 98 -4.51 15.46 23.11
N LEU A 99 -5.49 15.30 24.00
CA LEU A 99 -6.09 14.00 24.32
C LEU A 99 -6.85 13.39 23.16
N VAL A 100 -7.58 14.18 22.38
CA VAL A 100 -8.39 13.66 21.26
C VAL A 100 -7.49 13.05 20.17
N PRO A 101 -6.48 13.75 19.61
CA PRO A 101 -5.57 13.15 18.65
C PRO A 101 -4.77 11.99 19.24
N LEU A 102 -4.36 12.05 20.50
CA LEU A 102 -3.67 10.95 21.17
C LEU A 102 -4.55 9.69 21.23
N GLY A 103 -5.82 9.84 21.61
CA GLY A 103 -6.78 8.73 21.64
C GLY A 103 -7.03 8.15 20.25
N VAL A 104 -7.19 9.00 19.24
CA VAL A 104 -7.32 8.58 17.83
C VAL A 104 -6.07 7.84 17.38
N LEU A 105 -4.87 8.36 17.68
CA LEU A 105 -3.61 7.72 17.34
C LEU A 105 -3.55 6.33 17.97
N LEU A 106 -3.72 6.21 19.29
CA LEU A 106 -3.69 4.92 20.00
C LEU A 106 -4.72 3.91 19.44
N TYR A 107 -5.90 4.39 19.02
CA TYR A 107 -6.91 3.54 18.38
C TYR A 107 -6.45 3.03 17.01
N PHE A 108 -5.91 3.89 16.16
CA PHE A 108 -5.42 3.52 14.83
C PHE A 108 -4.13 2.69 14.88
N THR A 109 -3.27 2.88 15.87
CA THR A 109 -2.07 2.05 16.08
C THR A 109 -2.42 0.70 16.73
N SER A 110 -3.66 0.49 17.17
CA SER A 110 -4.06 -0.77 17.77
C SER A 110 -4.00 -1.90 16.74
N GLN A 111 -3.25 -2.95 17.06
CA GLN A 111 -3.15 -4.18 16.27
C GLN A 111 -4.53 -4.79 15.95
N ARG A 112 -5.51 -4.62 16.84
CA ARG A 112 -6.90 -5.09 16.63
C ARG A 112 -7.59 -4.38 15.48
N PHE A 113 -7.34 -3.08 15.29
CA PHE A 113 -7.92 -2.31 14.19
C PHE A 113 -7.37 -2.81 12.85
N TRP A 114 -6.05 -2.99 12.77
CA TRP A 114 -5.38 -3.50 11.57
C TRP A 114 -5.76 -4.95 11.24
N MET A 115 -5.92 -5.83 12.22
CA MET A 115 -6.37 -7.21 11.99
C MET A 115 -7.81 -7.28 11.44
N LYS A 116 -8.70 -6.38 11.90
CA LYS A 116 -10.06 -6.27 11.36
C LYS A 116 -10.06 -5.66 9.96
N PHE A 117 -9.28 -4.60 9.73
CA PHE A 117 -9.20 -3.92 8.44
C PHE A 117 -8.61 -4.82 7.35
N SER A 118 -7.53 -5.55 7.66
CA SER A 118 -6.90 -6.50 6.75
C SER A 118 -7.69 -7.79 6.53
N LYS A 119 -8.79 -8.01 7.28
CA LYS A 119 -9.49 -9.31 7.38
C LYS A 119 -8.58 -10.49 7.73
N ALA A 120 -7.38 -10.22 8.25
CA ALA A 120 -6.41 -11.25 8.61
C ALA A 120 -6.97 -12.23 9.65
N SER A 121 -7.88 -11.76 10.52
CA SER A 121 -8.60 -12.62 11.47
C SER A 121 -9.39 -13.74 10.76
N THR A 122 -9.98 -13.46 9.60
CA THR A 122 -10.78 -14.42 8.84
C THR A 122 -9.89 -15.45 8.14
N LEU A 123 -8.70 -15.04 7.71
CA LEU A 123 -7.70 -15.94 7.12
C LEU A 123 -7.10 -16.87 8.17
N ILE A 124 -6.75 -16.34 9.34
CA ILE A 124 -6.23 -17.15 10.46
C ILE A 124 -7.28 -18.17 10.91
N GLN A 125 -8.54 -17.76 11.02
CA GLN A 125 -9.62 -18.65 11.43
C GLN A 125 -9.87 -19.76 10.41
N LYS A 126 -9.88 -19.44 9.10
CA LYS A 126 -9.94 -20.46 8.04
C LYS A 126 -8.80 -21.47 8.11
N VAL A 127 -7.57 -21.03 8.32
CA VAL A 127 -6.41 -21.92 8.46
C VAL A 127 -6.55 -22.81 9.69
N LEU A 128 -7.02 -22.27 10.82
CA LEU A 128 -7.25 -23.04 12.04
C LEU A 128 -8.31 -24.12 11.83
N ASP A 129 -9.42 -23.79 11.16
CA ASP A 129 -10.51 -24.71 10.90
C ASP A 129 -10.05 -25.86 9.98
N THR A 130 -9.29 -25.57 8.92
CA THR A 130 -8.73 -26.60 8.01
C THR A 130 -7.77 -27.56 8.74
N VAL A 131 -6.92 -27.05 9.63
CA VAL A 131 -5.99 -27.90 10.42
C VAL A 131 -6.72 -28.78 11.44
N SER A 132 -7.91 -28.37 11.90
CA SER A 132 -8.72 -29.15 12.83
C SER A 132 -9.46 -30.31 12.16
N GLU A 133 -9.85 -30.16 10.88
CA GLU A 133 -10.47 -31.24 10.11
C GLU A 133 -9.46 -32.32 9.70
N ASP A 134 -8.21 -31.96 9.40
CA ASP A 134 -7.15 -32.91 9.01
C ASP A 134 -6.66 -33.80 10.17
N LYS A 135 -7.09 -33.50 11.41
CA LYS A 135 -6.80 -34.28 12.62
C LYS A 135 -7.92 -35.24 13.04
N LYS A 136 -9.02 -35.32 12.29
CA LYS A 136 -10.18 -36.18 12.56
C LYS A 136 -10.23 -37.37 11.62
#